data_AF-A0AAU8K595-F1
#
_entry.id   AF-A0AAU8K595-F1
#
_cell.length_a   1.000
_cell.length_b   1.000
_cell.length_c   1.000
_cell.angle_alpha   90.00
_cell.angle_beta   90.00
_cell.angle_gamma   90.00
#
_symmetry.space_group_name_H-M   'P 1'
#
loop_
_entity.id
_entity.type
_entity.pdbx_description
1 polymer ?
#
loop_
_entity_poly.entity_id
_entity_poly.type
_entity_poly.pdbx_seq_one_letter_code
_entity_poly.pdbx_strand_id
1 'polypeptide(L)'
;MRIGDHAGERSLRRARPASGSAGSAAVLVRTGAVRAVLGYARELGVTAVRGNTEHANLPSQRVMPAAGMEFVREDGELKYYRAHLPVA
;
A
#
# COMPACT_ATOMS: atom_id res chain seq x y z
N MET A 1 7.25 53.75 -15.07
CA MET A 1 8.73 53.73 -15.08
C MET A 1 9.22 53.36 -13.68
N ARG A 2 10.14 52.38 -13.60
CA ARG A 2 10.79 51.72 -12.42
C ARG A 2 9.87 50.76 -11.64
N ILE A 3 9.91 49.43 -11.86
CA ILE A 3 10.97 48.41 -11.71
C ILE A 3 11.30 48.15 -10.22
N GLY A 4 10.98 46.93 -9.79
CA GLY A 4 11.36 46.30 -8.54
C GLY A 4 11.08 44.81 -8.65
N ASP A 5 12.03 44.09 -9.25
CA ASP A 5 12.11 42.63 -9.26
C ASP A 5 12.13 42.07 -7.84
N HIS A 6 11.34 41.04 -7.58
CA HIS A 6 11.79 39.94 -6.73
C HIS A 6 11.35 38.60 -7.31
N ALA A 7 12.32 37.98 -7.97
CA ALA A 7 12.42 36.55 -8.14
C ALA A 7 12.27 35.83 -6.79
N GLY A 8 11.38 34.84 -6.77
CA GLY A 8 11.23 33.86 -5.70
C GLY A 8 10.96 32.51 -6.34
N GLU A 9 11.95 32.01 -7.07
CA GLU A 9 11.94 30.64 -7.56
C GLU A 9 11.94 29.65 -6.39
N ARG A 10 11.27 28.51 -6.60
CA ARG A 10 11.71 27.13 -6.31
C ARG A 10 10.69 26.31 -5.53
N SER A 11 10.10 25.43 -6.33
CA SER A 11 10.07 23.99 -6.07
C SER A 11 9.07 23.49 -5.05
N LEU A 12 8.70 22.21 -5.25
CA LEU A 12 7.73 21.41 -4.48
C LEU A 12 6.31 21.64 -5.02
N ARG A 13 5.68 20.75 -5.77
CA ARG A 13 5.88 19.30 -5.90
C ARG A 13 5.34 18.90 -7.28
N ARG A 14 6.12 18.16 -8.06
CA ARG A 14 5.56 17.35 -9.14
C ARG A 14 4.47 16.48 -8.52
N ALA A 15 3.23 16.70 -8.91
CA ALA A 15 2.16 15.77 -8.65
C ALA A 15 2.60 14.40 -9.21
N ARG A 16 2.92 13.47 -8.31
CA ARG A 16 3.21 12.08 -8.67
C ARG A 16 1.94 11.50 -9.30
N PRO A 17 2.09 10.64 -10.33
CA PRO A 17 0.95 10.13 -11.07
C PRO A 17 0.02 9.36 -10.12
N ALA A 18 -1.29 9.52 -10.32
CA ALA A 18 -2.31 8.63 -9.80
C ALA A 18 -2.06 7.23 -10.39
N SER A 19 -1.18 6.45 -9.75
CA SER A 19 -0.77 5.15 -10.25
C SER A 19 -1.77 4.09 -9.80
N GLY A 20 -2.59 3.64 -10.76
CA GLY A 20 -3.20 2.32 -10.81
C GLY A 20 -4.27 2.04 -9.77
N SER A 21 -5.46 1.66 -10.24
CA SER A 21 -6.40 0.90 -9.41
C SER A 21 -5.68 -0.34 -8.91
N ALA A 22 -5.18 -0.31 -7.67
CA ALA A 22 -4.66 -1.48 -6.99
C ALA A 22 -5.81 -2.47 -6.91
N GLY A 23 -5.81 -3.47 -7.79
CA GLY A 23 -6.77 -4.56 -7.80
C GLY A 23 -6.84 -5.13 -6.39
N SER A 24 -8.03 -5.04 -5.80
CA SER A 24 -8.29 -5.57 -4.46
C SER A 24 -8.65 -7.04 -4.60
N ALA A 25 -7.73 -7.94 -4.25
CA ALA A 25 -8.05 -9.31 -3.84
C ALA A 25 -6.80 -10.03 -3.30
N ALA A 26 -6.87 -10.53 -2.07
CA ALA A 26 -6.63 -11.95 -1.76
C ALA A 26 -6.85 -12.19 -0.25
N VAL A 27 -7.92 -12.91 0.09
CA VAL A 27 -8.06 -13.58 1.39
C VAL A 27 -7.13 -14.79 1.36
N LEU A 28 -6.04 -14.75 2.12
CA LEU A 28 -5.05 -15.83 2.16
C LEU A 28 -4.93 -16.35 3.60
N VAL A 29 -5.43 -17.57 3.81
CA VAL A 29 -5.54 -18.24 5.11
C VAL A 29 -4.23 -18.82 5.65
N ARG A 30 -3.07 -18.49 5.03
CA ARG A 30 -1.76 -19.00 5.46
C ARG A 30 -0.63 -18.01 5.17
N THR A 31 0.23 -17.75 6.15
CA THR A 31 1.36 -16.81 6.06
C THR A 31 2.31 -17.11 4.89
N GLY A 32 2.58 -18.38 4.59
CA GLY A 32 3.43 -18.76 3.47
C GLY A 32 2.86 -18.35 2.11
N ALA A 33 1.53 -18.44 1.94
CA ALA A 33 0.86 -18.01 0.71
C ALA A 33 0.89 -16.48 0.57
N VAL A 34 0.68 -15.74 1.67
CA VAL A 34 0.81 -14.28 1.65
C VAL A 34 2.22 -13.85 1.26
N ARG A 35 3.25 -14.44 1.88
CA ARG A 35 4.65 -14.12 1.55
C ARG A 35 4.99 -14.41 0.08
N ALA A 36 4.50 -15.52 -0.47
CA ALA A 36 4.70 -15.84 -1.88
C ALA A 36 4.06 -14.80 -2.81
N VAL A 37 2.83 -14.36 -2.50
CA VAL A 37 2.16 -13.29 -3.24
C VAL A 37 2.91 -11.96 -3.15
N LEU A 38 3.41 -11.60 -1.97
CA LEU A 38 4.22 -10.38 -1.80
C LEU A 38 5.54 -10.46 -2.59
N GLY A 39 6.19 -11.62 -2.60
CA GLY A 39 7.41 -11.86 -3.39
C GLY A 39 7.15 -11.71 -4.89
N TYR A 40 6.10 -12.35 -5.40
CA TYR A 40 5.70 -12.26 -6.81
C TYR A 40 5.28 -10.83 -7.20
N ALA A 41 4.52 -10.14 -6.35
CA ALA A 41 4.16 -8.74 -6.58
C ALA A 41 5.40 -7.84 -6.71
N ARG A 42 6.42 -8.08 -5.89
CA ARG A 42 7.70 -7.35 -5.99
C ARG A 42 8.41 -7.61 -7.33
N GLU A 43 8.44 -8.87 -7.79
CA GLU A 43 9.02 -9.22 -9.10
C GLU A 43 8.31 -8.52 -10.26
N LEU A 44 7.02 -8.28 -10.13
CA LEU A 44 6.22 -7.51 -11.08
C LEU A 44 6.37 -5.98 -10.93
N GLY A 45 7.22 -5.50 -10.02
CA GLY A 45 7.41 -4.06 -9.78
C GLY A 45 6.24 -3.39 -9.05
N VAL A 46 5.35 -4.17 -8.41
CA VAL A 46 4.27 -3.63 -7.58
C VAL A 46 4.88 -2.93 -6.37
N THR A 47 4.44 -1.69 -6.12
CA THR A 47 4.97 -0.86 -5.02
C THR A 47 4.19 -1.02 -3.71
N ALA A 48 2.97 -1.54 -3.79
CA ALA A 48 2.17 -1.85 -2.60
C ALA A 48 1.11 -2.92 -2.88
N VAL A 49 0.92 -3.80 -1.90
CA VAL A 49 -0.16 -4.80 -1.87
C VAL A 49 -1.15 -4.42 -0.78
N ARG A 50 -2.45 -4.52 -1.08
CA ARG A 50 -3.54 -4.25 -0.13
C ARG A 50 -4.29 -5.55 0.16
N GLY A 51 -4.66 -5.74 1.42
CA GLY A 51 -5.47 -6.88 1.86
C GLY A 51 -6.58 -6.39 2.78
N ASN A 52 -7.68 -7.15 2.86
CA ASN A 52 -8.72 -6.91 3.84
C ASN A 52 -9.21 -8.24 4.44
N THR A 53 -9.83 -8.16 5.60
CA THR A 53 -10.44 -9.32 6.25
C THR A 53 -11.55 -8.90 7.20
N GLU A 54 -12.55 -9.75 7.37
CA GLU A 54 -13.64 -9.53 8.33
C GLU A 54 -13.14 -9.45 9.77
N HIS A 55 -13.89 -8.75 10.62
CA HIS A 55 -13.59 -8.63 12.05
C HIS A 55 -13.57 -9.98 12.79
N ALA A 56 -14.38 -10.94 12.33
CA ALA A 56 -14.43 -12.29 12.92
C ALA A 56 -13.30 -13.21 12.43
N ASN A 57 -12.59 -12.84 11.35
CA ASN A 57 -11.55 -13.67 10.75
C ASN A 57 -10.19 -13.45 11.46
N LEU A 58 -10.16 -13.82 12.73
CA LEU A 58 -8.97 -13.75 13.59
C LEU A 58 -7.73 -14.45 13.00
N PRO A 59 -7.85 -15.60 12.29
CA PRO A 59 -6.70 -16.21 11.63
C PRO A 59 -6.03 -15.28 10.62
N SER A 60 -6.81 -14.64 9.74
CA SER A 60 -6.28 -13.72 8.74
C SER A 60 -5.69 -12.46 9.38
N GLN A 61 -6.32 -11.94 10.43
CA GLN A 61 -5.79 -10.79 11.18
C GLN A 61 -4.43 -11.05 11.83
N ARG A 62 -4.11 -12.31 12.16
CA ARG A 62 -2.78 -12.72 12.64
C ARG A 62 -1.78 -12.92 11.50
N VAL A 63 -2.26 -13.49 10.39
CA VAL A 63 -1.44 -13.78 9.21
C VAL A 63 -0.94 -12.49 8.54
N MET A 64 -1.79 -11.47 8.39
CA MET A 64 -1.43 -10.24 7.67
C MET A 64 -0.20 -9.53 8.29
N PRO A 65 -0.15 -9.24 9.60
CA PRO A 65 1.06 -8.69 10.24
C PRO A 65 2.26 -9.64 10.19
N ALA A 66 2.05 -10.96 10.40
CA ALA A 66 3.13 -11.94 10.36
C ALA A 66 3.76 -12.10 8.96
N ALA A 67 3.05 -11.68 7.92
CA ALA A 67 3.54 -11.63 6.55
C ALA A 67 4.19 -10.28 6.19
N GLY A 68 4.20 -9.30 7.10
CA GLY A 68 4.76 -7.97 6.88
C GLY A 68 3.76 -6.94 6.34
N MET A 69 2.45 -7.18 6.48
CA MET A 69 1.43 -6.18 6.14
C MET A 69 1.02 -5.39 7.38
N GLU A 70 0.97 -4.07 7.25
CA GLU A 70 0.60 -3.13 8.29
C GLU A 70 -0.91 -2.89 8.29
N PHE A 71 -1.52 -2.75 9.46
CA PHE A 71 -2.91 -2.31 9.57
C PHE A 71 -3.04 -0.84 9.18
N VAL A 72 -4.05 -0.51 8.38
CA VAL A 72 -4.27 0.85 7.85
C VAL A 72 -5.53 1.49 8.42
N ARG A 73 -6.65 0.78 8.37
CA ARG A 73 -7.97 1.24 8.83
C ARG A 73 -8.91 0.06 9.01
N GLU A 74 -10.03 0.31 9.66
CA GLU A 74 -11.20 -0.56 9.63
C GLU A 74 -12.46 0.26 9.38
N ASP A 75 -13.51 -0.41 8.93
CA ASP A 75 -14.89 0.08 8.95
C ASP A 75 -15.79 -0.97 9.61
N GLY A 76 -17.12 -0.83 9.46
CA GLY A 76 -18.09 -1.68 10.13
C GLY A 76 -17.98 -3.17 9.81
N GLU A 77 -17.32 -3.55 8.72
CA GLU A 77 -17.26 -4.95 8.26
C GLU A 77 -15.82 -5.46 8.17
N LEU A 78 -14.88 -4.61 7.75
CA LEU A 78 -13.55 -5.06 7.32
C LEU A 78 -12.42 -4.32 8.05
N LYS A 79 -11.33 -5.05 8.28
CA LYS A 79 -10.00 -4.52 8.60
C LYS A 79 -9.15 -4.52 7.34
N TYR A 80 -8.43 -3.43 7.09
CA TYR A 80 -7.61 -3.23 5.91
C TYR A 80 -6.14 -3.18 6.27
N TYR A 81 -5.31 -3.86 5.46
CA TYR A 81 -3.88 -3.99 5.62
C TYR A 81 -3.13 -3.59 4.34
N ARG A 82 -1.87 -3.20 4.48
CA ARG A 82 -1.00 -2.84 3.36
C ARG A 82 0.43 -3.29 3.58
N ALA A 83 1.06 -3.86 2.55
CA ALA A 83 2.50 -4.02 2.49
C ALA A 83 3.08 -3.00 1.51
N HIS A 84 4.14 -2.32 1.93
CA HIS A 84 4.98 -1.52 1.04
C HIS A 84 6.11 -2.41 0.53
N LEU A 85 6.24 -2.50 -0.79
CA LEU A 85 7.27 -3.32 -1.42
C LEU A 85 8.35 -2.38 -1.97
N PRO A 86 9.64 -2.63 -1.65
CA PRO A 86 10.72 -1.90 -2.26
C PRO A 86 10.74 -2.22 -3.76
N VAL A 87 10.89 -1.18 -4.58
CA VAL A 87 11.15 -1.35 -6.01
C VAL A 87 12.59 -1.84 -6.14
N ALA A 88 12.78 -2.93 -6.89
CA ALA A 88 14.10 -3.49 -7.17
C ALA A 88 14.95 -2.54 -8.04
#